data_AF-A0A365H0E1-F1
#
_entry.id   AF-A0A365H0E1-F1
#
_cell.length_a   1.000
_cell.length_b   1.000
_cell.length_c   1.000
_cell.angle_alpha   90.00
_cell.angle_beta   90.00
_cell.angle_gamma   90.00
#
_symmetry.space_group_name_H-M   'P 1'
#
loop_
_entity.id
_entity.type
_entity.pdbx_description
1 polymer ?
#
loop_
_entity_poly.entity_id
_entity_poly.type
_entity_poly.pdbx_seq_one_letter_code
_entity_poly.pdbx_strand_id
1 'polypeptide(L)' 'MAWAACRTEDPELFFPVGTLRPAEEQTRRAAEVCRGCPVRVECLDYALATRQRHGVWAGTTGEERDRLYRRAR' A
#
# COMPACT_ATOMS: atom_id res chain seq x y z
N MET A 1 -0.55 14.87 -2.56
CA MET A 1 0.51 13.96 -2.09
C MET A 1 1.66 14.63 -1.30
N ALA A 2 1.74 15.96 -1.18
CA ALA A 2 2.85 16.61 -0.47
C ALA A 2 2.99 16.23 1.03
N TRP A 3 1.94 15.67 1.65
CA TRP A 3 1.86 15.34 3.08
C TRP A 3 1.71 13.83 3.34
N ALA A 4 2.22 12.99 2.44
CA ALA A 4 2.15 11.55 2.62
C ALA A 4 3.12 11.09 3.71
N ALA A 5 2.62 10.40 4.73
CA ALA A 5 3.41 9.89 5.86
C ALA A 5 4.50 8.89 5.42
N CYS A 6 4.29 8.17 4.32
CA CYS A 6 5.30 7.26 3.76
C CYS A 6 6.59 7.97 3.30
N ARG A 7 6.59 9.30 3.14
CA ARG A 7 7.79 10.05 2.72
C ARG A 7 8.85 10.16 3.81
N THR A 8 8.48 9.98 5.08
CA THR A 8 9.41 10.03 6.21
C THR A 8 9.90 8.64 6.63
N GLU A 9 9.38 7.60 5.98
CA GLU A 9 9.72 6.20 6.23
C GLU A 9 10.64 5.67 5.15
N ASP A 10 11.24 4.50 5.40
CA ASP A 10 12.05 3.79 4.41
C ASP A 10 11.18 3.33 3.22
N PRO A 11 11.50 3.72 1.97
CA PRO A 11 10.79 3.24 0.78
C PRO A 11 10.74 1.72 0.67
N GLU A 12 11.79 1.00 1.09
CA GLU A 12 11.82 -0.46 1.01
C GLU A 12 10.71 -1.09 1.85
N LEU A 13 10.28 -0.45 2.94
CA LEU A 13 9.16 -0.90 3.79
C LEU A 13 7.88 -1.16 2.98
N PHE A 14 7.63 -0.37 1.93
CA PHE A 14 6.43 -0.46 1.12
C PHE A 14 6.55 -1.47 -0.03
N PHE A 15 7.73 -2.07 -0.24
CA PHE A 15 7.97 -3.08 -1.28
C PHE A 15 8.49 -4.39 -0.66
N PRO A 16 7.64 -5.11 0.10
CA PRO A 16 8.01 -6.40 0.65
C PRO A 16 8.34 -7.40 -0.46
N VAL A 17 9.47 -8.12 -0.31
CA VAL A 17 9.91 -9.15 -1.26
C VAL A 17 9.63 -10.52 -0.68
N GLY A 18 8.84 -11.32 -1.41
CA GLY A 18 8.44 -12.66 -1.01
C GLY A 18 7.13 -12.72 -0.21
N THR A 19 6.74 -13.94 0.17
CA THR A 19 5.47 -14.24 0.86
C THR A 19 5.67 -14.88 2.23
N LEU A 20 6.93 -14.97 2.68
CA LEU A 20 7.27 -15.54 3.97
C LEU A 20 6.98 -14.55 5.10
N ARG A 21 6.97 -15.03 6.35
CA ARG A 21 6.71 -14.24 7.56
C ARG A 21 7.40 -12.86 7.62
N PRO A 22 8.66 -12.67 7.19
CA PRO A 22 9.28 -11.34 7.19
C PRO A 22 8.57 -10.33 6.28
N ALA A 23 8.07 -10.78 5.13
CA ALA A 23 7.33 -9.94 4.18
C ALA A 23 5.94 -9.57 4.71
N GLU A 24 5.29 -10.48 5.44
CA GLU A 24 4.01 -10.19 6.12
C GLU A 24 4.19 -9.14 7.21
N GLU A 25 5.24 -9.25 8.01
CA GLU A 25 5.55 -8.28 9.06
C GLU A 25 5.89 -6.90 8.48
N GLN A 26 6.67 -6.87 7.40
CA GLN A 26 6.96 -5.65 6.65
C GLN A 26 5.69 -5.00 6.09
N THR A 27 4.80 -5.82 5.52
CA THR A 27 3.48 -5.36 5.04
C THR A 27 2.64 -4.75 6.16
N ARG A 28 2.59 -5.42 7.32
CA ARG A 28 1.86 -4.92 8.50
C ARG A 28 2.39 -3.56 8.95
N ARG A 29 3.71 -3.41 9.03
CA ARG A 29 4.36 -2.13 9.39
C ARG A 29 4.04 -1.03 8.37
N ALA A 30 4.10 -1.32 7.07
CA ALA A 30 3.73 -0.37 6.03
C ALA A 30 2.23 0.04 6.13
N ALA A 31 1.35 -0.91 6.47
CA ALA A 31 -0.06 -0.65 6.66
C ALA A 31 -0.35 0.23 7.88
N GLU A 32 0.42 0.09 8.97
CA GLU A 32 0.33 0.95 10.15
C GLU A 32 0.67 2.41 9.83
N VAL A 33 1.75 2.65 9.07
CA VAL A 33 2.09 4.00 8.57
C VAL A 33 0.94 4.56 7.73
N CYS A 34 0.42 3.75 6.82
CA CYS A 34 -0.69 4.17 5.96
C CYS A 34 -1.96 4.51 6.74
N ARG A 35 -2.22 3.86 7.89
CA ARG A 35 -3.43 4.07 8.70
C ARG A 35 -3.49 5.49 9.27
N GLY A 36 -2.34 6.07 9.66
CA GLY A 36 -2.22 7.44 10.17
C GLY A 36 -2.00 8.50 9.08
N CYS A 37 -1.93 8.12 7.80
CA CYS A 37 -1.63 9.03 6.72
C CYS A 37 -2.84 9.91 6.38
N PRO A 38 -2.71 11.26 6.34
CA PRO A 38 -3.83 12.16 6.06
C PRO A 38 -4.35 12.06 4.63
N VAL A 39 -3.51 11.59 3.69
CA VAL A 39 -3.84 11.45 2.26
C VAL A 39 -4.18 10.01 1.87
N ARG A 40 -4.62 9.18 2.84
CA ARG A 40 -4.85 7.75 2.62
C ARG A 40 -5.92 7.50 1.55
N VAL A 41 -6.99 8.29 1.54
CA VAL A 41 -8.12 8.13 0.60
C VAL A 41 -7.66 8.46 -0.82
N GLU A 42 -7.03 9.60 -1.02
CA GLU A 42 -6.50 10.02 -2.32
C GLU A 42 -5.40 9.07 -2.82
N CYS A 43 -4.60 8.52 -1.92
CA CYS A 43 -3.60 7.49 -2.24
C CYS A 43 -4.26 6.20 -2.75
N LEU A 44 -5.37 5.77 -2.13
CA LEU A 44 -6.12 4.59 -2.58
C LEU A 44 -6.74 4.84 -3.95
N ASP A 45 -7.39 5.99 -4.16
CA ASP A 45 -8.00 6.36 -5.42
C ASP A 45 -6.96 6.41 -6.55
N TYR A 46 -5.80 7.01 -6.28
CA TYR A 46 -4.68 7.01 -7.22
C TYR A 46 -4.19 5.60 -7.55
N ALA A 47 -4.00 4.75 -6.53
CA ALA A 47 -3.53 3.38 -6.71
C ALA A 47 -4.52 2.55 -7.55
N LEU A 48 -5.82 2.74 -7.33
CA LEU A 48 -6.89 2.10 -8.08
C LEU A 48 -6.98 2.61 -9.53
N ALA A 49 -6.96 3.92 -9.72
CA ALA A 49 -7.04 4.56 -11.03
C ALA A 49 -5.84 4.20 -11.93
N THR A 50 -4.64 4.13 -11.35
CA THR A 50 -3.40 3.82 -12.10
C THR A 50 -3.05 2.33 -12.12
N ARG A 51 -3.87 1.47 -11.52
CA ARG A 51 -3.64 0.02 -11.42
C ARG A 51 -2.27 -0.34 -10.84
N GLN A 52 -1.89 0.27 -9.73
CA GLN A 52 -0.64 -0.07 -9.05
C GLN A 52 -0.71 -1.50 -8.50
N ARG A 53 0.02 -2.42 -9.14
CA ARG A 53 0.03 -3.86 -8.78
C ARG A 53 1.08 -4.24 -7.74
N HIS A 54 2.06 -3.39 -7.49
CA HIS A 54 3.18 -3.69 -6.61
C HIS A 54 3.21 -2.75 -5.40
N GLY A 55 3.73 -3.27 -4.30
CA GLY A 55 3.89 -2.56 -3.05
C GLY A 55 2.59 -2.25 -2.30
N VAL A 56 2.76 -1.63 -1.14
CA VAL A 56 1.70 -1.22 -0.22
C VAL A 56 1.28 0.21 -0.51
N TRP A 57 0.00 0.39 -0.81
CA TRP A 57 -0.61 1.71 -1.08
C TRP A 57 -1.84 1.88 -0.23
N ALA A 58 -1.94 3.02 0.48
CA ALA A 58 -3.06 3.32 1.37
C ALA A 58 -3.41 2.20 2.39
N GLY A 59 -2.43 1.37 2.75
CA GLY A 59 -2.60 0.21 3.65
C GLY A 59 -3.15 -1.04 2.98
N THR A 60 -3.15 -1.09 1.65
CA THR A 60 -3.51 -2.26 0.85
C THR A 60 -2.29 -2.82 0.12
N THR A 61 -2.23 -4.13 -0.03
CA THR A 61 -1.26 -4.83 -0.88
C THR A 61 -1.72 -4.86 -2.35
N GLY A 62 -0.81 -5.19 -3.25
CA GLY A 62 -1.15 -5.45 -4.64
C GLY A 62 -2.22 -6.53 -4.81
N GLU A 63 -2.13 -7.61 -4.04
CA GLU A 63 -3.10 -8.72 -4.08
C GLU A 63 -4.50 -8.30 -3.61
N GLU A 64 -4.59 -7.48 -2.57
CA GLU A 64 -5.86 -6.94 -2.09
C GLU A 64 -6.50 -6.02 -3.13
N ARG A 65 -5.70 -5.16 -3.77
CA ARG A 65 -6.20 -4.32 -4.88
C ARG A 65 -6.60 -5.14 -6.10
N ASP A 66 -5.89 -6.22 -6.40
CA ASP A 66 -6.28 -7.13 -7.48
C ASP A 66 -7.64 -7.79 -7.23
N ARG A 67 -7.96 -8.14 -5.97
CA ARG A 67 -9.30 -8.60 -5.60
C ARG A 67 -10.36 -7.52 -5.80
N LEU A 68 -10.04 -6.25 -5.53
CA LEU A 68 -10.94 -5.12 -5.79
C LEU A 68 -11.19 -4.91 -7.30
N TYR A 69 -10.14 -4.98 -8.13
CA TYR A 69 -10.31 -4.89 -9.59
C TYR A 69 -11.15 -6.01 -10.17
N ARG A 70 -11.01 -7.24 -9.65
CA ARG A 70 -11.79 -8.39 -10.11
C ARG A 70 -13.28 -8.27 -9.75
N ARG A 71 -13.63 -7.56 -8.68
CA ARG A 71 -15.03 -7.33 -8.25
C ARG A 71 -15.69 -6.16 -8.97
N ALA A 72 -14.91 -5.21 -9.47
CA ALA A 72 -15.40 -4.08 -10.27
C ALA A 72 -15.64 -4.42 -11.75
N ARG A 73 -15.58 -5.71 -12.10
CA ARG A 73 -15.71 -6.26 -13.45
C ARG A 73 -16.96 -7.11 -13.54
#